data_AF-A0A7C1IQ74-F1
#
_entry.id   AF-A0A7C1IQ74-F1
#
_cell.length_a   1.000
_cell.length_b   1.000
_cell.length_c   1.000
_cell.angle_alpha   90.00
_cell.angle_beta   90.00
_cell.angle_gamma   90.00
#
_symmetry.space_group_name_H-M   'P 1'
#
loop_
_entity.id
_entity.type
_entity.pdbx_description
1 polymer ?
#
loop_
_entity_poly.entity_id
_entity_poly.type
_entity_poly.pdbx_seq_one_letter_code
_entity_poly.pdbx_strand_id
1 'polypeptide(L)'
;MPHILFLGSLDAAAIQLAADLLHATHTVTFSTRSSPADVVIGVLNSRADLESWPLDAQPWLAWNRTDEGALTAAAYQAGALAVLPAALSPATLRQTIENNLARLHQPSATAALPRAERAYQRADPIVLEHDVVVEVLNGIVALRATHYDGAEVLLSLCGPGHTLVYHPADSCNLQLAAHTDTRVRLKPWEQAVRAPEFAEQLRARLQQMEAWAAIQARPYLDQRVLGLLSLLAEQFGEPHPEGTLVNVRLTHAQLASAASATRATITRTLGDLKTRGHLLTQGAGEAERFIIRQREASTHRR
;
A
#
# COMPACT_ATOMS: atom_id res chain seq x y z
N MET A 1 10.30 -17.50 27.48
CA MET A 1 9.02 -16.77 27.48
C MET A 1 7.87 -17.77 27.38
N PRO A 2 6.70 -17.51 27.96
CA PRO A 2 5.55 -18.38 27.80
C PRO A 2 5.01 -18.27 26.38
N HIS A 3 4.75 -19.42 25.75
CA HIS A 3 4.17 -19.52 24.42
C HIS A 3 2.69 -19.90 24.54
N ILE A 4 1.82 -19.14 23.89
CA ILE A 4 0.36 -19.33 23.94
C ILE A 4 -0.14 -19.63 22.54
N LEU A 5 -0.85 -20.75 22.38
CA LEU A 5 -1.52 -21.12 21.13
C LEU A 5 -2.99 -20.70 21.19
N PHE A 6 -3.43 -19.90 20.22
CA PHE A 6 -4.81 -19.51 20.04
C PHE A 6 -5.46 -20.31 18.89
N LEU A 7 -6.52 -21.06 19.21
CA LEU A 7 -7.28 -21.90 18.26
C LEU A 7 -8.73 -21.43 18.19
N GLY A 8 -9.13 -20.75 17.11
CA GLY A 8 -10.52 -20.29 16.97
C GLY A 8 -10.72 -19.16 15.98
N SER A 9 -11.92 -18.56 15.99
CA SER A 9 -12.19 -17.33 15.24
C SER A 9 -11.43 -16.16 15.85
N LEU A 10 -10.72 -15.40 15.02
CA LEU A 10 -10.04 -14.16 15.40
C LEU A 10 -11.07 -13.06 15.67
N ASP A 11 -11.83 -13.12 16.76
CA ASP A 11 -12.82 -12.10 17.13
C ASP A 11 -12.21 -10.97 18.00
N ALA A 12 -13.01 -9.99 18.41
CA ALA A 12 -12.48 -8.81 19.12
C ALA A 12 -11.96 -9.16 20.51
N ALA A 13 -12.59 -10.11 21.19
CA ALA A 13 -12.19 -10.54 22.52
C ALA A 13 -10.89 -11.35 22.47
N ALA A 14 -10.76 -12.25 21.49
CA ALA A 14 -9.55 -13.01 21.21
C ALA A 14 -8.34 -12.11 20.97
N ILE A 15 -8.52 -11.06 20.17
CA ILE A 15 -7.44 -10.15 19.79
C ILE A 15 -7.09 -9.21 20.92
N GLN A 16 -8.06 -8.77 21.71
CA GLN A 16 -7.78 -8.00 22.92
C GLN A 16 -6.96 -8.82 23.92
N LEU A 17 -7.36 -10.07 24.18
CA LEU A 17 -6.61 -10.97 25.05
C LEU A 17 -5.19 -11.20 24.53
N ALA A 18 -5.02 -11.41 23.23
CA ALA A 18 -3.70 -11.56 22.64
C ALA A 18 -2.85 -10.28 22.75
N ALA A 19 -3.45 -9.11 22.55
CA ALA A 19 -2.77 -7.83 22.75
C ALA A 19 -2.30 -7.68 24.21
N ASP A 20 -3.14 -8.03 25.18
CA ASP A 20 -2.81 -7.99 26.61
C ASP A 20 -1.68 -8.97 26.96
N LEU A 21 -1.69 -10.17 26.38
CA LEU A 21 -0.65 -11.19 26.58
C LEU A 21 0.69 -10.77 25.94
N LEU A 22 0.66 -10.19 24.74
CA LEU A 22 1.83 -9.64 24.08
C LEU A 22 2.37 -8.42 24.87
N HIS A 23 1.51 -7.60 25.49
CA HIS A 23 1.98 -6.58 26.44
C HIS A 23 2.78 -7.18 27.61
N ALA A 24 2.41 -8.39 28.06
CA ALA A 24 3.10 -9.11 29.12
C ALA A 24 4.34 -9.90 28.64
N THR A 25 4.94 -9.56 27.49
CA THR A 25 6.15 -10.20 26.92
C THR A 25 5.98 -11.69 26.56
N HIS A 26 4.75 -12.11 26.21
CA HIS A 26 4.49 -13.47 25.76
C HIS A 26 4.68 -13.62 24.25
N THR A 27 4.78 -14.87 23.81
CA THR A 27 4.66 -15.24 22.39
C THR A 27 3.26 -15.79 22.16
N VAL A 28 2.58 -15.32 21.12
CA VAL A 28 1.22 -15.76 20.78
C VAL A 28 1.20 -16.33 19.38
N THR A 29 0.80 -17.58 19.23
CA THR A 29 0.65 -18.26 17.95
C THR A 29 -0.83 -18.34 17.60
N PHE A 30 -1.18 -17.84 16.42
CA PHE A 30 -2.55 -17.86 15.92
C PHE A 30 -2.72 -18.97 14.89
N SER A 31 -3.71 -19.82 15.16
CA SER A 31 -4.08 -20.92 14.28
C SER A 31 -5.58 -20.87 14.01
N THR A 32 -5.96 -20.89 12.73
CA THR A 32 -7.37 -20.90 12.34
C THR A 32 -7.75 -22.32 11.91
N ARG A 33 -8.92 -22.83 12.36
CA ARG A 33 -9.36 -24.20 12.01
C ARG A 33 -9.52 -24.45 10.50
N SER A 34 -9.59 -23.38 9.72
CA SER A 34 -9.70 -23.37 8.26
C SER A 34 -8.34 -23.33 7.54
N SER A 35 -7.23 -23.18 8.27
CA SER A 35 -5.87 -23.09 7.71
C SER A 35 -4.95 -24.18 8.24
N PRO A 36 -4.03 -24.70 7.41
CA PRO A 36 -2.87 -25.46 7.91
C PRO A 36 -1.70 -24.57 8.37
N ALA A 37 -1.75 -23.24 8.21
CA ALA A 37 -0.63 -22.33 8.50
C ALA A 37 -0.87 -21.50 9.77
N ASP A 38 0.01 -21.70 10.75
CA ASP A 38 0.05 -20.91 11.99
C ASP A 38 0.90 -19.65 11.79
N VAL A 39 0.50 -18.53 12.39
CA VAL A 39 1.31 -17.30 12.45
C VAL A 39 1.75 -17.04 13.88
N VAL A 40 3.06 -16.91 14.08
CA VAL A 40 3.64 -16.61 15.40
C VAL A 40 3.79 -15.11 15.56
N ILE A 41 3.36 -14.54 16.68
CA ILE A 41 3.58 -13.14 17.02
C ILE A 41 4.42 -13.05 18.28
N GLY A 42 5.51 -12.29 18.17
CA GLY A 42 6.48 -12.11 19.23
C GLY A 42 6.66 -10.69 19.70
N VAL A 43 7.18 -10.53 20.92
CA VAL A 43 7.48 -9.22 21.50
C VAL A 43 8.99 -9.03 21.48
N LEU A 44 9.45 -7.96 20.84
CA LEU A 44 10.85 -7.57 20.80
C LEU A 44 11.03 -6.27 21.59
N ASN A 45 11.77 -6.34 22.69
CA ASN A 45 12.20 -5.17 23.47
C ASN A 45 13.69 -4.88 23.26
N SER A 46 14.45 -5.85 22.76
CA SER A 46 15.88 -5.74 22.52
C SER A 46 16.32 -6.64 21.37
N ARG A 47 17.54 -6.40 20.85
CA ARG A 47 18.14 -7.26 19.84
C ARG A 47 18.43 -8.69 20.35
N ALA A 48 18.70 -8.83 21.65
CA ALA A 48 18.91 -10.14 22.27
C ALA A 48 17.65 -11.01 22.23
N ASP A 49 16.45 -10.40 22.31
CA ASP A 49 15.18 -11.12 22.20
C ASP A 49 15.06 -11.78 20.82
N LEU A 50 15.50 -11.10 19.76
CA LEU A 50 15.50 -11.60 18.40
C LEU A 50 16.46 -12.78 18.21
N GLU A 51 17.64 -12.74 18.81
CA GLU A 51 18.64 -13.83 18.75
C GLU A 51 18.15 -15.09 19.47
N SER A 52 17.28 -14.93 20.47
CA SER A 52 16.62 -16.03 21.17
C SER A 52 15.34 -16.52 20.52
N TRP A 53 14.91 -15.89 19.41
CA TRP A 53 13.67 -16.21 18.72
C TRP A 53 13.82 -17.49 17.92
N PRO A 54 12.85 -18.42 17.96
CA PRO A 54 12.91 -19.61 17.12
C PRO A 54 12.63 -19.19 15.67
N LEU A 55 13.70 -19.05 14.88
CA LEU A 55 13.65 -18.68 13.45
C LEU A 55 13.28 -19.85 12.53
N ASP A 56 12.84 -20.98 13.10
CA ASP A 56 12.54 -22.19 12.35
C ASP A 56 11.15 -22.16 11.72
N ALA A 57 11.14 -22.11 10.39
CA ALA A 57 10.11 -22.53 9.41
C ALA A 57 8.65 -22.04 9.54
N GLN A 58 8.25 -21.34 10.61
CA GLN A 58 6.92 -20.75 10.72
C GLN A 58 6.93 -19.25 10.40
N PRO A 59 5.94 -18.76 9.66
CA PRO A 59 5.80 -17.33 9.41
C PRO A 59 5.53 -16.57 10.71
N TRP A 60 6.25 -15.48 10.92
CA TRP A 60 6.17 -14.75 12.17
C TRP A 60 6.07 -13.23 11.98
N LEU A 61 5.42 -12.57 12.93
CA LEU A 61 5.30 -11.13 13.04
C LEU A 61 6.04 -10.68 14.31
N ALA A 62 6.82 -9.62 14.21
CA ALA A 62 7.44 -9.01 15.36
C ALA A 62 6.56 -7.90 15.92
N TRP A 63 6.51 -7.71 17.23
CA TRP A 63 5.99 -6.51 17.87
C TRP A 63 7.15 -5.79 18.54
N ASN A 64 7.66 -4.76 17.86
CA ASN A 64 8.71 -3.91 18.37
C ASN A 64 8.12 -2.94 19.42
N ARG A 65 8.48 -3.13 20.69
CA ARG A 65 8.00 -2.31 21.81
C ARG A 65 8.78 -1.02 22.00
N THR A 66 9.97 -0.91 21.40
CA THR A 66 10.84 0.26 21.52
C THR A 66 10.67 1.25 20.37
N ASP A 67 10.01 0.82 19.28
CA ASP A 67 9.95 1.52 17.99
C ASP A 67 11.34 1.88 17.42
N GLU A 68 12.39 1.21 17.89
CA GLU A 68 13.75 1.43 17.40
C GLU A 68 13.89 0.87 15.98
N GLY A 69 14.26 1.73 15.04
CA GLY A 69 14.44 1.33 13.63
C GLY A 69 15.49 0.24 13.43
N ALA A 70 16.54 0.19 14.26
CA ALA A 70 17.57 -0.85 14.20
C ALA A 70 17.03 -2.24 14.56
N LEU A 71 16.14 -2.31 15.56
CA LEU A 71 15.49 -3.56 15.96
C LEU A 71 14.47 -4.02 14.90
N THR A 72 13.73 -3.08 14.32
CA THR A 72 12.85 -3.33 13.17
C THR A 72 13.63 -3.91 12.00
N ALA A 73 14.74 -3.30 11.60
CA ALA A 73 15.56 -3.78 10.49
C ALA A 73 16.12 -5.19 10.77
N ALA A 74 16.59 -5.44 11.99
CA ALA A 74 17.09 -6.76 12.38
C ALA A 74 15.99 -7.84 12.32
N ALA A 75 14.77 -7.53 12.77
CA ALA A 75 13.64 -8.45 12.70
C ALA A 75 13.28 -8.83 11.25
N TYR A 76 13.29 -7.86 10.33
CA TYR A 76 13.09 -8.15 8.90
C TYR A 76 14.22 -8.99 8.30
N GLN A 77 15.48 -8.71 8.65
CA GLN A 77 16.63 -9.53 8.21
C GLN A 77 16.53 -10.98 8.70
N ALA A 78 15.90 -11.18 9.87
CA ALA A 78 15.61 -12.50 10.42
C ALA A 78 14.35 -13.16 9.84
N GLY A 79 13.68 -12.54 8.85
CA GLY A 79 12.56 -13.13 8.13
C GLY A 79 11.17 -12.81 8.68
N ALA A 80 11.00 -11.75 9.50
CA ALA A 80 9.68 -11.29 9.92
C ALA A 80 8.81 -10.94 8.70
N LEU A 81 7.55 -11.39 8.70
CA LEU A 81 6.56 -11.02 7.67
C LEU A 81 6.13 -9.55 7.78
N ALA A 82 6.08 -9.04 9.01
CA ALA A 82 5.88 -7.64 9.36
C ALA A 82 6.42 -7.36 10.77
N VAL A 83 6.84 -6.13 11.00
CA VAL A 83 7.20 -5.62 12.33
C VAL A 83 6.18 -4.58 12.74
N LEU A 84 5.45 -4.89 13.80
CA LEU A 84 4.40 -4.09 14.37
C LEU A 84 4.97 -3.11 15.40
N PRO A 85 4.51 -1.85 15.43
CA PRO A 85 5.00 -0.81 16.34
C PRO A 85 4.43 -0.93 17.76
N ALA A 86 5.02 -0.22 18.72
CA ALA A 86 4.66 -0.33 20.13
C ALA A 86 3.21 0.07 20.42
N ALA A 87 2.69 1.06 19.69
CA ALA A 87 1.35 1.59 19.83
C ALA A 87 0.41 1.04 18.74
N LEU A 88 -0.21 -0.11 19.00
CA LEU A 88 -1.21 -0.71 18.11
C LEU A 88 -2.60 -0.66 18.73
N SER A 89 -3.60 -0.34 17.92
CA SER A 89 -4.99 -0.63 18.26
C SER A 89 -5.29 -2.12 18.04
N PRO A 90 -6.23 -2.73 18.79
CA PRO A 90 -6.68 -4.09 18.53
C PRO A 90 -7.20 -4.29 17.10
N ALA A 91 -7.77 -3.25 16.49
CA ALA A 91 -8.23 -3.29 15.10
C ALA A 91 -7.06 -3.35 14.11
N THR A 92 -5.97 -2.63 14.36
CA THR A 92 -4.76 -2.66 13.53
C THR A 92 -4.04 -4.01 13.65
N LEU A 93 -3.96 -4.55 14.88
CA LEU A 93 -3.39 -5.87 15.13
C LEU A 93 -4.19 -6.95 14.36
N ARG A 94 -5.52 -6.92 14.48
CA ARG A 94 -6.42 -7.78 13.69
C ARG A 94 -6.12 -7.69 12.20
N GLN A 95 -6.20 -6.49 11.64
CA GLN A 95 -6.07 -6.30 10.20
C GLN A 95 -4.72 -6.81 9.71
N THR A 96 -3.66 -6.59 10.48
CA THR A 96 -2.33 -7.06 10.12
C THR A 96 -2.22 -8.59 10.18
N ILE A 97 -2.83 -9.23 11.17
CA ILE A 97 -2.88 -10.71 11.27
C ILE A 97 -3.70 -11.27 10.10
N GLU A 98 -4.88 -10.74 9.83
CA GLU A 98 -5.76 -11.17 8.74
C GLU A 98 -5.08 -11.00 7.39
N ASN A 99 -4.41 -9.88 7.14
CA ASN A 99 -3.65 -9.64 5.90
C ASN A 99 -2.51 -10.65 5.74
N ASN A 100 -1.75 -10.95 6.80
CA ASN A 100 -0.64 -11.89 6.73
C ASN A 100 -1.08 -13.35 6.63
N LEU A 101 -2.15 -13.73 7.34
CA LEU A 101 -2.77 -15.04 7.15
C LEU A 101 -3.26 -15.18 5.71
N ALA A 102 -3.98 -14.20 5.15
CA ALA A 102 -4.42 -14.24 3.76
C ALA A 102 -3.25 -14.42 2.78
N ARG A 103 -2.07 -13.85 3.05
CA ARG A 103 -0.84 -14.06 2.26
C ARG A 103 -0.33 -15.50 2.31
N LEU A 104 -0.37 -16.15 3.47
CA LEU A 104 0.12 -17.53 3.65
C LEU A 104 -0.81 -18.58 3.06
N HIS A 105 -2.10 -18.27 2.99
CA HIS A 105 -3.10 -19.13 2.38
C HIS A 105 -3.15 -19.04 0.86
N GLN A 106 -2.53 -18.00 0.28
CA GLN A 106 -2.34 -17.99 -1.16
C GLN A 106 -1.34 -19.09 -1.48
N PRO A 107 -1.72 -20.13 -2.22
CA PRO A 107 -0.75 -21.14 -2.62
C PRO A 107 0.40 -20.41 -3.33
N SER A 108 1.61 -20.57 -2.81
CA SER A 108 2.80 -20.36 -3.63
C SER A 108 2.63 -21.33 -4.78
N ALA A 109 2.24 -20.81 -5.94
CA ALA A 109 1.99 -21.61 -7.13
C ALA A 109 3.33 -21.99 -7.74
N THR A 110 4.15 -22.72 -6.99
CA THR A 110 5.41 -23.29 -7.45
C THR A 110 5.11 -24.63 -8.11
N ALA A 111 4.48 -24.59 -9.29
CA ALA A 111 4.62 -25.58 -10.36
C ALA A 111 3.63 -25.28 -11.50
N ALA A 112 4.16 -25.24 -12.73
CA ALA A 112 3.50 -25.24 -14.03
C ALA A 112 2.75 -23.94 -14.46
N LEU A 113 3.47 -23.09 -15.21
CA LEU A 113 2.88 -22.23 -16.25
C LEU A 113 1.93 -23.09 -17.11
N PRO A 114 0.64 -22.72 -17.27
CA PRO A 114 0.28 -21.51 -18.00
C PRO A 114 -1.02 -20.83 -17.51
N ARG A 115 -0.93 -19.54 -17.11
CA ARG A 115 -1.71 -18.44 -17.71
C ARG A 115 -1.21 -17.12 -17.16
N ALA A 116 -0.58 -16.37 -18.07
CA ALA A 116 0.12 -15.12 -17.85
C ALA A 116 -0.75 -13.96 -17.37
N GLU A 117 -2.00 -14.14 -16.91
CA GLU A 117 -2.86 -13.02 -16.51
C GLU A 117 -3.75 -13.36 -15.30
N ARG A 118 -3.93 -12.38 -14.39
CA ARG A 118 -4.84 -12.46 -13.23
C ARG A 118 -5.83 -11.29 -13.27
N ALA A 119 -7.03 -11.51 -12.74
CA ALA A 119 -8.06 -10.50 -12.58
C ALA A 119 -8.36 -10.28 -11.10
N TYR A 120 -8.60 -9.03 -10.72
CA TYR A 120 -8.85 -8.57 -9.37
C TYR A 120 -10.06 -7.64 -9.39
N GLN A 121 -10.96 -7.78 -8.41
CA GLN A 121 -12.04 -6.84 -8.16
C GLN A 121 -11.50 -5.64 -7.39
N ARG A 122 -12.20 -4.50 -7.46
CA ARG A 122 -11.86 -3.34 -6.63
C ARG A 122 -11.70 -3.73 -5.15
N ALA A 123 -10.62 -3.21 -4.55
CA ALA A 123 -10.13 -3.45 -3.20
C ALA A 123 -9.45 -4.80 -2.95
N ASP A 124 -9.41 -5.73 -3.92
CA ASP A 124 -8.68 -6.98 -3.76
C ASP A 124 -7.18 -6.72 -3.54
N PRO A 125 -6.55 -7.40 -2.57
CA PRO A 125 -5.11 -7.33 -2.37
C PRO A 125 -4.37 -8.02 -3.54
N ILE A 126 -3.27 -7.43 -3.96
CA ILE A 126 -2.37 -7.99 -4.98
C ILE A 126 -1.06 -8.34 -4.30
N VAL A 127 -0.79 -9.63 -4.14
CA VAL A 127 0.47 -10.12 -3.57
C VAL A 127 1.45 -10.39 -4.70
N LEU A 128 2.63 -9.77 -4.61
CA LEU A 128 3.74 -10.02 -5.53
C LEU A 128 4.68 -11.07 -4.93
N GLU A 129 5.09 -12.00 -5.78
CA GLU A 129 6.13 -12.99 -5.48
C GLU A 129 7.51 -12.39 -5.84
N HIS A 130 8.57 -12.82 -5.17
CA HIS A 130 9.92 -12.22 -5.27
C HIS A 130 10.42 -12.10 -6.72
N ASP A 131 10.34 -13.20 -7.47
CA ASP A 131 10.86 -13.31 -8.83
C ASP A 131 9.77 -13.08 -9.89
N VAL A 132 8.75 -12.28 -9.57
CA VAL A 132 7.64 -11.99 -10.48
C VAL A 132 7.48 -10.49 -10.70
N VAL A 133 7.39 -10.14 -11.98
CA VAL A 133 7.04 -8.83 -12.48
C VAL A 133 5.57 -8.82 -12.85
N VAL A 134 4.87 -7.77 -12.43
CA VAL A 134 3.46 -7.58 -12.75
C VAL A 134 3.28 -6.38 -13.68
N GLU A 135 2.73 -6.64 -14.86
CA GLU A 135 2.35 -5.63 -15.83
C GLU A 135 0.83 -5.38 -15.72
N VAL A 136 0.40 -4.14 -15.53
CA VAL A 136 -1.03 -3.83 -15.51
C VAL A 136 -1.55 -3.80 -16.95
N LEU A 137 -2.60 -4.57 -17.24
CA LEU A 137 -3.21 -4.63 -18.57
C LEU A 137 -4.45 -3.73 -18.67
N ASN A 138 -5.24 -3.70 -17.60
CA ASN A 138 -6.43 -2.88 -17.47
C ASN A 138 -6.67 -2.55 -16.00
N GLY A 139 -7.36 -1.46 -15.73
CA GLY A 139 -7.68 -0.98 -14.39
C GLY A 139 -6.54 -0.21 -13.76
N ILE A 140 -6.66 0.02 -12.45
CA ILE A 140 -5.72 0.82 -11.68
C ILE A 140 -5.34 0.03 -10.43
N VAL A 141 -4.04 -0.10 -10.18
CA VAL A 141 -3.48 -0.65 -8.94
C VAL A 141 -3.01 0.49 -8.04
N ALA A 142 -3.38 0.46 -6.77
CA ALA A 142 -2.86 1.37 -5.75
C ALA A 142 -1.68 0.73 -5.01
N LEU A 143 -0.59 1.48 -4.89
CA LEU A 143 0.48 1.20 -3.94
C LEU A 143 0.23 2.02 -2.68
N ARG A 144 0.21 1.36 -1.53
CA ARG A 144 -0.05 1.96 -0.23
C ARG A 144 1.02 1.55 0.77
N ALA A 145 1.24 2.36 1.78
CA ALA A 145 1.95 1.96 2.98
C ALA A 145 0.99 2.00 4.17
N THR A 146 1.13 1.07 5.10
CA THR A 146 0.48 1.18 6.41
C THR A 146 1.49 1.73 7.40
N HIS A 147 1.20 2.91 7.93
CA HIS A 147 2.03 3.56 8.95
C HIS A 147 1.80 2.95 10.34
N TYR A 148 2.65 3.30 11.31
CA TYR A 148 2.64 2.66 12.64
C TYR A 148 1.32 2.85 13.40
N ASP A 149 0.64 3.96 13.15
CA ASP A 149 -0.68 4.28 13.73
C ASP A 149 -1.85 3.57 13.01
N GLY A 150 -1.55 2.72 12.02
CA GLY A 150 -2.52 2.04 11.18
C GLY A 150 -3.09 2.91 10.06
N ALA A 151 -2.61 4.15 9.89
CA ALA A 151 -3.03 4.99 8.78
C ALA A 151 -2.50 4.44 7.46
N GLU A 152 -3.38 4.29 6.47
CA GLU A 152 -2.97 3.98 5.09
C GLU A 152 -2.55 5.25 4.35
N VAL A 153 -1.37 5.20 3.74
CA VAL A 153 -0.83 6.27 2.90
C VAL A 153 -0.81 5.80 1.46
N LEU A 154 -1.54 6.50 0.58
CA LEU A 154 -1.45 6.27 -0.85
C LEU A 154 -0.11 6.82 -1.38
N LEU A 155 0.70 5.94 -1.97
CA LEU A 155 2.02 6.27 -2.51
C LEU A 155 2.06 6.35 -4.02
N SER A 156 1.15 5.67 -4.72
CA SER A 156 1.08 5.72 -6.18
C SER A 156 -0.20 5.06 -6.71
N LEU A 157 -0.56 5.41 -7.94
CA LEU A 157 -1.54 4.70 -8.76
C LEU A 157 -0.88 4.24 -10.06
N CYS A 158 -1.09 2.98 -10.43
CA CYS A 158 -0.48 2.34 -11.60
C CYS A 158 -1.56 1.89 -12.56
N GLY A 159 -1.49 2.39 -13.79
CA GLY A 159 -2.44 2.09 -14.86
C GLY A 159 -1.88 1.13 -15.91
N PRO A 160 -2.60 0.91 -17.01
CA PRO A 160 -2.16 0.04 -18.09
C PRO A 160 -0.75 0.36 -18.60
N GLY A 161 0.05 -0.67 -18.85
CA GLY A 161 1.45 -0.56 -19.27
C GLY A 161 2.45 -0.32 -18.15
N HIS A 162 2.00 0.02 -16.93
CA HIS A 162 2.90 0.14 -15.80
C HIS A 162 3.34 -1.23 -15.29
N THR A 163 4.60 -1.27 -14.87
CA THR A 163 5.21 -2.45 -14.28
C THR A 163 5.43 -2.27 -12.78
N LEU A 164 5.04 -3.29 -12.03
CA LEU A 164 5.18 -3.42 -10.60
C LEU A 164 6.15 -4.58 -10.32
N VAL A 165 7.05 -4.37 -9.37
CA VAL A 165 8.07 -5.34 -8.96
C VAL A 165 7.91 -5.60 -7.47
N TYR A 166 8.30 -6.80 -7.04
CA TYR A 166 8.31 -7.15 -5.64
C TYR A 166 9.20 -6.17 -4.86
N HIS A 167 8.69 -5.74 -3.71
CA HIS A 167 9.46 -5.03 -2.71
C HIS A 167 9.74 -6.00 -1.55
N PRO A 168 11.01 -6.11 -1.10
CA PRO A 168 11.36 -6.93 0.06
C PRO A 168 10.48 -6.62 1.27
N ALA A 169 10.26 -7.63 2.11
CA ALA A 169 9.69 -7.41 3.43
C ALA A 169 10.67 -6.55 4.25
N ASP A 170 10.39 -5.25 4.33
CA ASP A 170 11.14 -4.27 5.10
C ASP A 170 10.19 -3.37 5.91
N SER A 171 10.74 -2.35 6.57
CA SER A 171 9.99 -1.44 7.44
C SER A 171 8.91 -0.61 6.74
N CYS A 172 8.81 -0.64 5.41
CA CYS A 172 7.91 0.23 4.67
C CYS A 172 6.46 -0.28 4.61
N ASN A 173 6.20 -1.56 4.96
CA ASN A 173 4.87 -2.20 4.94
C ASN A 173 4.05 -1.82 3.68
N LEU A 174 4.69 -2.01 2.52
CA LEU A 174 4.10 -1.68 1.22
C LEU A 174 3.08 -2.73 0.81
N GLN A 175 1.92 -2.28 0.35
CA GLN A 175 0.81 -3.12 -0.07
C GLN A 175 0.28 -2.65 -1.42
N LEU A 176 -0.01 -3.63 -2.27
CA LEU A 176 -0.68 -3.40 -3.54
C LEU A 176 -2.12 -3.89 -3.44
N ALA A 177 -3.03 -3.13 -4.02
CA ALA A 177 -4.42 -3.53 -4.11
C ALA A 177 -5.08 -2.90 -5.33
N ALA A 178 -6.03 -3.61 -5.91
CA ALA A 178 -6.84 -3.13 -7.01
C ALA A 178 -7.64 -1.89 -6.59
N HIS A 179 -7.44 -0.76 -7.25
CA HIS A 179 -8.19 0.48 -7.04
C HIS A 179 -9.47 0.52 -7.88
N THR A 180 -9.45 -0.16 -9.02
CA THR A 180 -10.61 -0.53 -9.83
C THR A 180 -10.54 -2.02 -10.13
N ASP A 181 -11.57 -2.57 -10.76
CA ASP A 181 -11.45 -3.90 -11.37
C ASP A 181 -10.25 -3.88 -12.32
N THR A 182 -9.34 -4.82 -12.12
CA THR A 182 -7.99 -4.77 -12.67
C THR A 182 -7.63 -6.11 -13.27
N ARG A 183 -6.99 -6.08 -14.44
CA ARG A 183 -6.33 -7.24 -15.03
C ARG A 183 -4.85 -6.98 -15.11
N VAL A 184 -4.05 -7.95 -14.71
CA VAL A 184 -2.60 -7.87 -14.73
C VAL A 184 -2.00 -9.07 -15.43
N ARG A 185 -0.78 -8.92 -15.93
CA ARG A 185 0.05 -9.99 -16.47
C ARG A 185 1.21 -10.26 -15.53
N LEU A 186 1.48 -11.54 -15.28
CA LEU A 186 2.59 -11.97 -14.44
C LEU A 186 3.67 -12.58 -15.31
N LYS A 187 4.89 -12.07 -15.17
CA LYS A 187 6.08 -12.53 -15.89
C LYS A 187 7.15 -12.91 -14.87
N PRO A 188 7.79 -14.08 -14.96
CA PRO A 188 9.01 -14.34 -14.20
C PRO A 188 10.04 -13.25 -14.49
N TRP A 189 10.79 -12.83 -13.47
CA TRP A 189 11.79 -11.76 -13.57
C TRP A 189 12.74 -11.97 -14.75
N GLU A 190 13.27 -13.18 -14.89
CA GLU A 190 14.18 -13.55 -15.99
C GLU A 190 13.57 -13.38 -17.39
N GLN A 191 12.25 -13.56 -17.52
CA GLN A 191 11.55 -13.34 -18.79
C GLN A 191 11.28 -11.86 -19.01
N ALA A 192 10.90 -11.12 -17.97
CA ALA A 192 10.66 -9.70 -18.03
C ALA A 192 11.92 -8.93 -18.44
N VAL A 193 13.08 -9.22 -17.85
CA VAL A 193 14.35 -8.53 -18.17
C VAL A 193 14.82 -8.74 -19.62
N ARG A 194 14.35 -9.79 -20.28
CA ARG A 194 14.65 -10.06 -21.71
C ARG A 194 13.71 -9.33 -22.65
N ALA A 195 12.59 -8.79 -22.15
CA ALA A 195 11.65 -8.03 -22.96
C ALA A 195 12.24 -6.64 -23.29
N PRO A 196 12.29 -6.23 -24.57
CA PRO A 196 12.89 -4.95 -24.98
C PRO A 196 12.30 -3.73 -24.26
N GLU A 197 11.02 -3.78 -23.91
CA GLU A 197 10.28 -2.70 -23.27
C GLU A 197 10.53 -2.58 -21.75
N PHE A 198 11.12 -3.60 -21.12
CA PHE A 198 11.18 -3.66 -19.65
C PHE A 198 12.01 -2.55 -19.02
N ALA A 199 13.16 -2.21 -19.60
CA ALA A 199 14.02 -1.12 -19.12
C ALA A 199 13.29 0.23 -19.17
N GLU A 200 12.52 0.45 -20.23
CA GLU A 200 11.71 1.66 -20.42
C GLU A 200 10.53 1.73 -19.44
N GLN A 201 9.86 0.59 -19.20
CA GLN A 201 8.81 0.49 -18.19
C GLN A 201 9.34 0.77 -16.78
N LEU A 202 10.51 0.25 -16.43
CA LEU A 202 11.15 0.51 -15.14
C LEU A 202 11.60 1.97 -15.01
N ARG A 203 12.16 2.55 -16.08
CA ARG A 203 12.51 3.98 -16.13
C ARG A 203 11.29 4.87 -15.90
N ALA A 204 10.19 4.62 -16.59
CA ALA A 204 8.94 5.36 -16.40
C ALA A 204 8.42 5.21 -14.97
N ARG A 205 8.52 4.01 -14.39
CA ARG A 205 8.12 3.75 -13.00
C ARG A 205 8.96 4.54 -11.99
N LEU A 206 10.29 4.58 -12.18
CA LEU A 206 11.20 5.36 -11.33
C LEU A 206 10.88 6.86 -11.41
N GLN A 207 10.73 7.40 -12.63
CA GLN A 207 10.36 8.80 -12.84
C GLN A 207 9.03 9.15 -12.17
N GLN A 208 8.04 8.26 -12.24
CA GLN A 208 6.75 8.44 -11.56
C GLN A 208 6.92 8.52 -10.04
N MET A 209 7.75 7.65 -9.45
CA MET A 209 8.03 7.65 -8.01
C MET A 209 8.77 8.91 -7.57
N GLU A 210 9.76 9.36 -8.35
CA GLU A 210 10.48 10.61 -8.11
C GLU A 210 9.55 11.82 -8.18
N ALA A 211 8.68 11.89 -9.18
CA ALA A 211 7.70 12.97 -9.32
C ALA A 211 6.73 13.01 -8.14
N TRP A 212 6.25 11.85 -7.69
CA TRP A 212 5.40 11.75 -6.50
C TRP A 212 6.13 12.24 -5.25
N ALA A 213 7.38 11.82 -5.04
CA ALA A 213 8.21 12.27 -3.92
C ALA A 213 8.47 13.79 -3.97
N ALA A 214 8.76 14.34 -5.14
CA ALA A 214 8.96 15.77 -5.33
C ALA A 214 7.72 16.60 -5.00
N ILE A 215 6.52 16.07 -5.24
CA ILE A 215 5.28 16.73 -4.83
C ILE A 215 5.12 16.72 -3.33
N GLN A 216 5.40 15.60 -2.66
CA GLN A 216 5.33 15.53 -1.20
C GLN A 216 6.30 16.52 -0.53
N ALA A 217 7.45 16.80 -1.16
CA ALA A 217 8.42 17.77 -0.66
C ALA A 217 7.98 19.24 -0.80
N ARG A 218 6.86 19.56 -1.47
CA ARG A 218 6.41 20.95 -1.60
C ARG A 218 5.91 21.50 -0.27
N PRO A 219 6.26 22.75 0.09
CA PRO A 219 5.93 23.32 1.41
C PRO A 219 4.44 23.62 1.58
N TYR A 220 3.75 23.98 0.49
CA TYR A 220 2.35 24.40 0.53
C TYR A 220 1.40 23.27 0.11
N LEU A 221 0.36 23.03 0.91
CA LEU A 221 -0.57 21.93 0.71
C LEU A 221 -1.36 22.05 -0.61
N ASP A 222 -1.76 23.25 -1.01
CA ASP A 222 -2.48 23.44 -2.27
C ASP A 222 -1.61 23.10 -3.48
N GLN A 223 -0.32 23.41 -3.43
CA GLN A 223 0.66 22.98 -4.44
C GLN A 223 0.88 21.46 -4.42
N ARG A 224 0.79 20.81 -3.25
CA ARG A 224 0.83 19.33 -3.16
C ARG A 224 -0.39 18.72 -3.84
N VAL A 225 -1.59 19.20 -3.48
CA VAL A 225 -2.86 18.70 -4.05
C VAL A 225 -2.91 18.91 -5.55
N LEU A 226 -2.61 20.12 -6.04
CA LEU A 226 -2.57 20.38 -7.48
C LEU A 226 -1.50 19.55 -8.18
N GLY A 227 -0.31 19.41 -7.59
CA GLY A 227 0.74 18.56 -8.14
C GLY A 227 0.32 17.09 -8.26
N LEU A 228 -0.30 16.53 -7.23
CA LEU A 228 -0.80 15.15 -7.24
C LEU A 228 -1.86 14.97 -8.31
N LEU A 229 -2.83 15.88 -8.39
CA LEU A 229 -3.86 15.83 -9.43
C LEU A 229 -3.24 15.96 -10.83
N SER A 230 -2.23 16.81 -11.02
CA SER A 230 -1.52 16.95 -12.29
C SER A 230 -0.83 15.66 -12.72
N LEU A 231 -0.11 14.95 -11.83
CA LEU A 231 0.48 13.65 -12.18
C LEU A 231 -0.60 12.63 -12.57
N LEU A 232 -1.71 12.61 -11.84
CA LEU A 232 -2.81 11.71 -12.15
C LEU A 232 -3.53 12.10 -13.44
N ALA A 233 -3.54 13.38 -13.82
CA ALA A 233 -4.04 13.86 -15.10
C ALA A 233 -3.10 13.50 -16.26
N GLU A 234 -1.79 13.50 -16.06
CA GLU A 234 -0.84 13.03 -17.07
C GLU A 234 -1.03 11.55 -17.39
N GLN A 235 -1.40 10.77 -16.37
CA GLN A 235 -1.54 9.32 -16.49
C GLN A 235 -2.96 8.85 -16.86
N PHE A 236 -3.98 9.49 -16.29
CA PHE A 236 -5.40 9.09 -16.39
C PHE A 236 -6.29 10.25 -16.88
N GLY A 237 -5.69 11.27 -17.48
CA GLY A 237 -6.43 12.46 -17.92
C GLY A 237 -7.25 12.20 -19.17
N GLU A 238 -8.45 12.76 -19.20
CA GLU A 238 -9.27 12.86 -20.40
C GLU A 238 -9.49 14.34 -20.75
N PRO A 239 -9.47 14.71 -22.05
CA PRO A 239 -9.83 16.05 -22.49
C PRO A 239 -11.23 16.43 -22.00
N HIS A 240 -11.35 17.60 -21.41
CA HIS A 240 -12.62 18.14 -20.93
C HIS A 240 -12.77 19.60 -21.38
N PRO A 241 -13.98 20.11 -21.68
CA PRO A 241 -14.15 21.49 -22.16
C PRO A 241 -13.51 22.56 -21.27
N GLU A 242 -13.48 22.32 -19.96
CA GLU A 242 -12.93 23.23 -18.94
C GLU A 242 -11.46 22.93 -18.57
N GLY A 243 -10.82 21.93 -19.19
CA GLY A 243 -9.43 21.55 -18.91
C GLY A 243 -9.17 20.06 -19.02
N THR A 244 -8.55 19.45 -18.01
CA THR A 244 -8.26 18.01 -18.01
C THR A 244 -9.04 17.33 -16.90
N LEU A 245 -9.92 16.39 -17.26
CA LEU A 245 -10.61 15.53 -16.31
C LEU A 245 -9.62 14.49 -15.80
N VAL A 246 -9.40 14.45 -14.48
CA VAL A 246 -8.65 13.37 -13.84
C VAL A 246 -9.58 12.15 -13.78
N ASN A 247 -9.49 11.23 -14.75
CA ASN A 247 -10.37 10.06 -14.84
C ASN A 247 -9.92 8.93 -13.89
N VAL A 248 -9.62 9.29 -12.65
CA VAL A 248 -9.49 8.35 -11.55
C VAL A 248 -10.31 8.82 -10.36
N ARG A 249 -11.00 7.87 -9.74
CA ARG A 249 -11.74 8.15 -8.52
C ARG A 249 -10.78 8.32 -7.36
N LEU A 250 -10.89 9.42 -6.62
CA LEU A 250 -10.09 9.66 -5.42
C LEU A 250 -11.01 10.08 -4.29
N THR A 251 -10.96 9.38 -3.16
CA THR A 251 -11.63 9.87 -1.96
C THR A 251 -10.82 11.02 -1.36
N HIS A 252 -11.48 11.91 -0.62
CA HIS A 252 -10.77 12.95 0.13
C HIS A 252 -9.80 12.36 1.16
N ALA A 253 -10.08 11.16 1.68
CA ALA A 253 -9.17 10.45 2.57
C ALA A 253 -7.90 9.98 1.84
N GLN A 254 -8.04 9.45 0.62
CA GLN A 254 -6.89 9.07 -0.21
C GLN A 254 -6.04 10.29 -0.57
N LEU A 255 -6.66 11.40 -0.99
CA LEU A 255 -5.95 12.66 -1.25
C LEU A 255 -5.25 13.20 0.00
N ALA A 256 -5.90 13.09 1.16
CA ALA A 256 -5.33 13.51 2.44
C ALA A 256 -4.09 12.70 2.79
N SER A 257 -4.19 11.38 2.65
CA SER A 257 -3.05 10.48 2.87
C SER A 257 -1.89 10.79 1.92
N ALA A 258 -2.16 10.97 0.63
CA ALA A 258 -1.16 11.26 -0.40
C ALA A 258 -0.49 12.64 -0.25
N ALA A 259 -1.20 13.63 0.29
CA ALA A 259 -0.71 15.00 0.47
C ALA A 259 -0.20 15.29 1.89
N SER A 260 -0.10 14.24 2.73
CA SER A 260 0.27 14.33 4.15
C SER A 260 -0.56 15.37 4.91
N ALA A 261 -1.88 15.24 4.83
CA ALA A 261 -2.86 16.11 5.46
C ALA A 261 -4.02 15.32 6.06
N THR A 262 -4.90 15.97 6.80
CA THR A 262 -6.16 15.36 7.25
C THR A 262 -7.25 15.51 6.20
N ARG A 263 -8.23 14.60 6.21
CA ARG A 263 -9.41 14.68 5.32
C ARG A 263 -10.13 16.02 5.42
N ALA A 264 -10.27 16.57 6.62
CA ALA A 264 -10.92 17.87 6.84
C ALA A 264 -10.12 19.02 6.20
N THR A 265 -8.79 19.00 6.33
CA THR A 265 -7.90 19.99 5.71
C THR A 265 -7.95 19.89 4.19
N ILE A 266 -7.89 18.69 3.62
CA ILE A 266 -8.08 18.50 2.16
C ILE A 266 -9.42 19.01 1.67
N THR A 267 -10.50 18.74 2.39
CA THR A 267 -11.84 19.19 1.99
C THR A 267 -11.89 20.72 1.90
N ARG A 268 -11.29 21.44 2.86
CA ARG A 268 -11.16 22.90 2.81
C ARG A 268 -10.28 23.36 1.64
N THR A 269 -9.09 22.78 1.50
CA THR A 269 -8.15 23.13 0.42
C THR A 269 -8.74 22.91 -0.97
N LEU A 270 -9.48 21.82 -1.19
CA LEU A 270 -10.21 21.58 -2.43
C LEU A 270 -11.29 22.64 -2.66
N GLY A 271 -12.04 23.02 -1.62
CA GLY A 271 -13.00 24.13 -1.69
C GLY A 271 -12.33 25.44 -2.11
N ASP A 272 -11.21 25.80 -1.49
CA ASP A 272 -10.46 27.01 -1.81
C ASP A 272 -9.89 26.99 -3.24
N LEU A 273 -9.43 25.83 -3.72
CA LEU A 273 -8.96 25.64 -5.09
C LEU A 273 -10.11 25.76 -6.12
N LYS A 274 -11.32 25.29 -5.78
CA LYS A 274 -12.52 25.49 -6.60
C LYS A 274 -12.92 26.96 -6.65
N THR A 275 -12.97 27.65 -5.51
CA THR A 275 -13.29 29.08 -5.43
C THR A 275 -12.29 29.96 -6.19
N ARG A 276 -11.00 29.61 -6.14
CA ARG A 276 -9.94 30.28 -6.93
C ARG A 276 -9.96 29.92 -8.42
N GLY A 277 -10.84 29.03 -8.84
CA GLY A 277 -10.98 28.62 -10.24
C GLY A 277 -9.81 27.79 -10.75
N HIS A 278 -9.10 27.06 -9.89
CA HIS A 278 -8.05 26.11 -10.29
C HIS A 278 -8.61 24.70 -10.56
N LEU A 279 -9.70 24.33 -9.87
CA LEU A 279 -10.34 23.03 -9.98
C LEU A 279 -11.83 23.18 -10.23
N LEU A 280 -12.40 22.23 -10.97
CA LEU A 280 -13.83 21.93 -10.96
C LEU A 280 -14.03 20.49 -10.52
N THR A 281 -15.29 20.11 -10.31
CA THR A 281 -15.66 18.71 -10.08
C THR A 281 -16.81 18.30 -10.97
N GLN A 282 -16.75 17.07 -11.45
CA GLN A 282 -17.82 16.40 -12.17
C GLN A 282 -18.36 15.25 -11.33
N GLY A 283 -19.68 15.10 -11.28
CA GLY A 283 -20.33 14.11 -10.42
C GLY A 283 -20.35 14.50 -8.94
N ALA A 284 -20.82 13.59 -8.10
CA ALA A 284 -20.90 13.77 -6.65
C ALA A 284 -20.67 12.46 -5.90
N GLY A 285 -20.23 12.55 -4.65
CA GLY A 285 -20.00 11.41 -3.77
C GLY A 285 -19.05 10.38 -4.39
N GLU A 286 -19.53 9.16 -4.57
CA GLU A 286 -18.77 8.05 -5.16
C GLU A 286 -18.39 8.30 -6.65
N ALA A 287 -19.11 9.19 -7.34
CA ALA A 287 -18.86 9.53 -8.73
C ALA A 287 -18.01 10.80 -8.90
N GLU A 288 -17.60 11.47 -7.82
CA GLU A 288 -16.82 12.71 -7.91
C GLU A 288 -15.50 12.46 -8.65
N ARG A 289 -15.20 13.34 -9.60
CA ARG A 289 -13.92 13.46 -10.29
C ARG A 289 -13.50 14.92 -10.34
N PHE A 290 -12.19 15.15 -10.37
CA PHE A 290 -11.63 16.49 -10.42
C PHE A 290 -11.29 16.88 -11.86
N ILE A 291 -11.51 18.14 -12.21
CA ILE A 291 -11.08 18.73 -13.47
C ILE A 291 -10.05 19.80 -13.15
N ILE A 292 -8.84 19.67 -13.69
CA ILE A 292 -7.80 20.68 -13.59
C ILE A 292 -8.05 21.71 -14.69
N ARG A 293 -8.31 22.96 -14.31
CA ARG A 293 -8.56 24.01 -15.29
C ARG A 293 -7.25 24.42 -15.95
N GLN A 294 -7.24 24.44 -17.27
CA GLN A 294 -6.16 25.11 -17.99
C GLN A 294 -6.38 26.62 -17.82
N ARG A 295 -5.35 27.35 -17.36
CA ARG A 295 -5.40 28.80 -17.50
C ARG A 295 -5.42 29.09 -19.00
N GLU A 296 -6.42 29.82 -19.48
CA GLU A 296 -6.31 30.45 -20.79
C GLU A 296 -4.96 31.16 -20.82
N ALA A 297 -4.10 30.76 -21.76
CA ALA A 297 -2.90 31.52 -22.05
C ALA A 297 -3.37 32.95 -22.27
N SER A 298 -3.00 33.86 -21.36
CA SER A 298 -3.35 35.25 -21.47
C SER A 298 -2.93 35.69 -22.86
N THR A 299 -3.91 35.91 -23.73
CA THR A 299 -3.72 36.60 -24.99
C THR A 299 -3.41 38.05 -24.64
N HIS A 300 -2.18 38.29 -24.17
CA HIS A 300 -1.53 39.58 -24.29
C HIS A 300 -1.17 39.76 -25.77
N ARG A 301 -2.20 40.00 -26.58
CA ARG A 301 -2.08 40.94 -27.68
C ARG A 301 -2.11 42.33 -27.07
N ARG A 302 -0.94 42.94 -26.93
CA ARG A 302 -0.58 44.26 -27.48
C ARG A 302 0.82 44.64 -27.00
#